data_AF-A0A9P8KAY9-F1
#
_entry.id   AF-A0A9P8KAY9-F1
#
_cell.length_a   1.000
_cell.length_b   1.000
_cell.length_c   1.000
_cell.angle_alpha   90.00
_cell.angle_beta   90.00
_cell.angle_gamma   90.00
#
_symmetry.space_group_name_H-M   'P 1'
#
loop_
_entity.id
_entity.type
_entity.pdbx_description
1 polymer ?
#
loop_
_entity_poly.entity_id
_entity_poly.type
_entity_poly.pdbx_seq_one_letter_code
_entity_poly.pdbx_strand_id
1 'polypeptide(L)'
;MLALIRADWSKFKKEDHARYLNPGDFWQFAAKGLPSVSFDPIKKKTCTSCHESTCYQTSQDIDVNSIELYGQASSQGTFPHALNSWFKDQDIQKHKENFSTCSSCNNELPFSQKTVMLDRLPHVLCVGMNTGEKDSLPDLKDPNTVLGGVELKFEHISGEERSVKYKTVALVYSGGPSHWVSAVRVKYQKTATSKTAVEGWLGCDGQKDSCREVNGRTLNPKINSGAVARVLLNRVYKECENGMYLK
;
A
#
# COMPACT_ATOMS: atom_id res chain seq x y z
N MET A 1 11.49 -7.80 14.38
CA MET A 1 10.90 -6.47 14.08
C MET A 1 11.94 -5.34 14.09
N LEU A 2 12.98 -5.36 14.95
CA LEU A 2 14.21 -4.56 14.77
C LEU A 2 15.04 -4.95 13.53
N ALA A 3 14.76 -6.12 12.94
CA ALA A 3 15.38 -6.56 11.67
C ALA A 3 14.93 -5.74 10.44
N LEU A 4 13.78 -5.03 10.51
CA LEU A 4 13.38 -4.06 9.48
C LEU A 4 14.26 -2.79 9.49
N ILE A 5 15.04 -2.58 10.56
CA ILE A 5 16.06 -1.52 10.70
C ILE A 5 17.45 -2.16 10.80
N ARG A 6 17.62 -3.37 10.24
CA ARG A 6 18.93 -3.96 9.91
C ARG A 6 18.97 -4.33 8.43
N ALA A 7 18.51 -3.42 7.56
CA ALA A 7 19.20 -3.31 6.30
C ALA A 7 20.67 -3.03 6.66
N ASP A 8 21.54 -4.00 6.43
CA ASP A 8 22.96 -3.84 6.64
C ASP A 8 23.44 -2.83 5.61
N TRP A 9 23.48 -1.56 6.01
CA TRP A 9 23.88 -0.41 5.18
C TRP A 9 25.27 -0.60 4.55
N SER A 10 26.08 -1.55 5.05
CA SER A 10 27.38 -1.92 4.49
C SER A 10 27.28 -2.75 3.19
N LYS A 11 26.11 -3.31 2.87
CA LYS A 11 25.89 -4.14 1.68
C LYS A 11 25.33 -3.39 0.47
N PHE A 12 24.86 -2.15 0.65
CA PHE A 12 24.49 -1.28 -0.46
C PHE A 12 25.76 -0.73 -1.11
N LYS A 13 26.04 -1.15 -2.35
CA LYS A 13 27.19 -0.64 -3.08
C LYS A 13 26.93 0.81 -3.48
N LYS A 14 28.00 1.59 -3.59
CA LYS A 14 27.96 3.02 -3.97
C LYS A 14 27.21 3.28 -5.30
N GLU A 15 27.08 2.26 -6.14
CA GLU A 15 26.36 2.27 -7.42
C GLU A 15 24.84 2.14 -7.26
N ASP A 16 24.34 1.52 -6.18
CA ASP A 16 22.90 1.42 -5.88
C ASP A 16 22.34 2.74 -5.33
N HIS A 17 23.18 3.57 -4.68
CA HIS A 17 22.79 4.89 -4.20
C HIS A 17 22.36 5.85 -5.32
N ALA A 18 22.88 5.66 -6.54
CA ALA A 18 22.51 6.48 -7.69
C ALA A 18 21.18 6.06 -8.33
N ARG A 19 20.69 4.83 -8.09
CA ARG A 19 19.40 4.34 -8.62
C ARG A 19 18.20 4.71 -7.74
N TYR A 20 18.41 5.05 -6.46
CA TYR A 20 17.34 5.39 -5.52
C TYR A 20 17.45 6.84 -5.05
N LEU A 21 17.30 7.79 -5.99
CA LEU A 21 17.21 9.23 -5.69
C LEU A 21 15.93 9.59 -4.91
N ASN A 22 14.93 8.70 -4.90
CA ASN A 22 13.70 8.83 -4.14
C ASN A 22 13.62 7.74 -3.05
N PRO A 23 13.67 8.10 -1.75
CA PRO A 23 13.42 7.19 -0.64
C PRO A 23 12.08 6.44 -0.76
N GLY A 24 11.08 6.99 -1.45
CA GLY A 24 9.82 6.30 -1.73
C GLY A 24 9.97 5.02 -2.55
N ASP A 25 10.92 4.96 -3.48
CA ASP A 25 11.18 3.80 -4.33
C ASP A 25 11.98 2.74 -3.57
N PHE A 26 12.84 3.17 -2.64
CA PHE A 26 13.51 2.29 -1.70
C PHE A 26 12.53 1.54 -0.80
N TRP A 27 11.44 2.17 -0.36
CA TRP A 27 10.45 1.51 0.50
C TRP A 27 9.54 0.52 -0.25
N GLN A 28 9.20 0.80 -1.51
CA GLN A 28 8.55 -0.18 -2.39
C GLN A 28 9.47 -1.40 -2.60
N PHE A 29 10.76 -1.16 -2.84
CA PHE A 29 11.76 -2.22 -2.98
C PHE A 29 12.00 -3.00 -1.68
N ALA A 30 12.06 -2.32 -0.53
CA ALA A 30 12.22 -2.95 0.77
C ALA A 30 11.01 -3.81 1.14
N ALA A 31 9.78 -3.41 0.76
CA ALA A 31 8.60 -4.25 0.88
C ALA A 31 8.67 -5.51 0.00
N LYS A 32 9.28 -5.41 -1.19
CA LYS A 32 9.53 -6.56 -2.08
C LYS A 32 10.59 -7.53 -1.53
N GLY A 33 11.61 -7.01 -0.84
CA GLY A 33 12.70 -7.81 -0.27
C GLY A 33 12.37 -8.57 1.03
N LEU A 34 11.18 -8.36 1.60
CA LEU A 34 10.71 -9.12 2.76
C LEU A 34 10.10 -10.44 2.26
N PRO A 35 10.53 -11.61 2.75
CA PRO A 35 9.87 -12.87 2.43
C PRO A 35 8.42 -12.79 2.90
N SER A 36 7.53 -12.62 1.92
CA SER A 36 6.09 -12.51 2.07
C SER A 36 5.47 -13.35 0.96
N VAL A 37 4.27 -13.89 1.19
CA VAL A 37 3.43 -14.40 0.11
C VAL A 37 3.30 -13.30 -0.94
N SER A 38 3.64 -13.62 -2.19
CA SER A 38 3.59 -12.70 -3.32
C SER A 38 2.17 -12.18 -3.51
N PHE A 39 2.04 -10.85 -3.63
CA PHE A 39 0.80 -10.23 -4.06
C PHE A 39 0.72 -10.36 -5.58
N ASP A 40 -0.03 -11.36 -6.01
CA ASP A 40 -0.24 -11.70 -7.40
C ASP A 40 -1.69 -11.32 -7.78
N PRO A 41 -1.96 -10.03 -8.06
CA PRO A 41 -3.30 -9.59 -8.43
C PRO A 41 -3.74 -10.23 -9.74
N ILE A 42 -4.98 -10.73 -9.77
CA ILE A 42 -5.59 -11.29 -10.97
C ILE A 42 -6.64 -10.32 -11.46
N LYS A 43 -6.67 -10.07 -12.78
CA LYS A 43 -7.72 -9.28 -13.40
C LYS A 43 -8.85 -10.22 -13.81
N LYS A 44 -10.04 -9.98 -13.24
CA LYS A 44 -11.28 -10.63 -13.66
C LYS A 44 -12.01 -9.69 -14.61
N LYS A 45 -12.20 -10.13 -15.85
CA LYS A 45 -12.92 -9.41 -16.89
C LYS A 45 -14.26 -10.08 -17.15
N THR A 46 -15.35 -9.32 -17.06
CA THR A 46 -16.72 -9.82 -17.15
C THR A 46 -17.44 -9.15 -18.32
N CYS A 47 -18.04 -9.94 -19.21
CA CYS A 47 -18.89 -9.41 -20.27
C CYS A 47 -20.18 -8.85 -19.67
N THR A 48 -20.55 -7.61 -19.99
CA THR A 48 -21.78 -7.02 -19.45
C THR A 48 -23.05 -7.57 -20.11
N SER A 49 -22.95 -8.17 -21.30
CA SER A 49 -24.11 -8.74 -22.01
C SER A 49 -24.46 -10.17 -21.59
N CYS A 50 -23.45 -11.06 -21.50
CA CYS A 50 -23.68 -12.49 -21.20
C CYS A 50 -23.15 -12.91 -19.82
N HIS A 51 -22.53 -11.99 -19.08
CA HIS A 51 -21.98 -12.21 -17.73
C HIS A 51 -20.86 -13.26 -17.63
N GLU A 52 -20.37 -13.78 -18.76
CA GLU A 52 -19.22 -14.66 -18.74
C GLU A 52 -17.96 -13.91 -18.30
N SER A 53 -17.19 -14.55 -17.42
CA SER A 53 -16.01 -13.99 -16.79
C SER A 53 -14.76 -14.77 -17.18
N THR A 54 -13.68 -14.06 -17.44
CA THR A 54 -12.35 -14.63 -17.66
C THR A 54 -11.36 -14.00 -16.69
N CYS A 55 -10.44 -14.81 -16.18
CA CYS A 55 -9.38 -14.35 -15.29
C CYS A 55 -8.04 -14.41 -16.03
N TYR A 56 -7.25 -13.35 -15.89
CA TYR A 56 -5.92 -13.28 -16.48
C TYR A 56 -4.98 -12.48 -15.58
N GLN A 57 -3.68 -12.67 -15.79
CA GLN A 57 -2.61 -11.99 -15.06
C GLN A 57 -1.54 -11.57 -16.07
N THR A 58 -0.99 -10.37 -15.93
CA THR A 58 0.15 -9.91 -16.73
C THR A 58 1.46 -10.05 -15.96
N SER A 59 2.62 -10.00 -16.63
CA SER A 59 3.90 -10.03 -15.92
C SER A 59 4.12 -8.85 -14.96
N GLN A 60 3.37 -7.76 -15.14
CA GLN A 60 3.39 -6.59 -14.24
C GLN A 60 2.58 -6.82 -12.97
N ASP A 61 1.76 -7.87 -12.94
CA ASP A 61 0.90 -8.27 -11.82
C ASP A 61 1.55 -9.36 -10.95
N ILE A 62 2.86 -9.61 -11.06
CA ILE A 62 3.57 -10.66 -10.30
C ILE A 62 4.49 -10.02 -9.26
N ASP A 63 4.49 -10.54 -8.03
CA ASP A 63 5.34 -10.09 -6.91
C ASP A 63 5.18 -8.60 -6.54
N VAL A 64 3.94 -8.08 -6.63
CA VAL A 64 3.67 -6.65 -6.48
C VAL A 64 3.34 -6.30 -5.02
N ASN A 65 4.30 -6.06 -4.14
CA ASN A 65 3.98 -5.66 -2.76
C ASN A 65 3.53 -4.19 -2.61
N SER A 66 2.88 -3.61 -3.63
CA SER A 66 2.47 -2.21 -3.67
C SER A 66 1.11 -1.96 -4.37
N ILE A 67 0.29 -1.09 -3.80
CA ILE A 67 -0.87 -0.49 -4.49
C ILE A 67 -0.57 0.97 -4.75
N GLU A 68 -0.72 1.39 -6.01
CA GLU A 68 -0.53 2.77 -6.42
C GLU A 68 -1.87 3.47 -6.64
N LEU A 69 -2.10 4.59 -5.95
CA LEU A 69 -3.37 5.31 -5.95
C LEU A 69 -3.43 6.46 -6.98
N TYR A 70 -2.62 6.42 -8.04
CA TYR A 70 -2.59 7.44 -9.09
C TYR A 70 -3.97 7.63 -9.75
N GLY A 71 -4.45 8.87 -9.84
CA GLY A 71 -5.67 9.23 -10.59
C GLY A 71 -7.01 8.75 -10.01
N GLN A 72 -7.03 7.98 -8.91
CA GLN A 72 -8.27 7.53 -8.24
C GLN A 72 -8.75 8.48 -7.14
N ALA A 73 -8.05 9.60 -6.97
CA ALA A 73 -8.28 10.58 -5.93
C ALA A 73 -9.39 11.57 -6.32
N SER A 74 -10.65 11.18 -6.19
CA SER A 74 -11.71 12.20 -6.03
C SER A 74 -11.60 12.81 -4.62
N SER A 75 -11.81 14.12 -4.53
CA SER A 75 -11.56 14.97 -3.34
C SER A 75 -12.47 14.70 -2.12
N GLN A 76 -13.12 13.54 -2.03
CA GLN A 76 -14.13 13.26 -1.01
C GLN A 76 -13.99 11.92 -0.26
N GLY A 77 -13.02 11.06 -0.61
CA GLY A 77 -12.86 9.72 0.00
C GLY A 77 -11.88 9.63 1.18
N THR A 78 -12.09 8.69 2.10
CA THR A 78 -11.12 8.34 3.15
C THR A 78 -10.01 7.43 2.61
N PHE A 79 -8.90 7.27 3.35
CA PHE A 79 -7.81 6.38 2.93
C PHE A 79 -8.27 4.92 2.71
N PRO A 80 -9.10 4.33 3.58
CA PRO A 80 -9.75 3.06 3.33
C PRO A 80 -10.61 3.03 2.07
N HIS A 81 -11.33 4.11 1.78
CA HIS A 81 -12.17 4.17 0.59
C HIS A 81 -11.33 4.12 -0.69
N ALA A 82 -10.27 4.92 -0.77
CA ALA A 82 -9.37 4.97 -1.93
C ALA A 82 -8.61 3.64 -2.13
N LEU A 83 -8.21 2.96 -1.06
CA LEU A 83 -7.60 1.63 -1.18
C LEU A 83 -8.60 0.57 -1.64
N ASN A 84 -9.81 0.58 -1.09
CA ASN A 84 -10.82 -0.40 -1.48
C ASN A 84 -11.40 -0.15 -2.88
N SER A 85 -11.32 1.07 -3.44
CA SER A 85 -11.71 1.32 -4.83
C SER A 85 -10.82 0.60 -5.84
N TRP A 86 -9.60 0.26 -5.46
CA TRP A 86 -8.68 -0.52 -6.30
C TRP A 86 -9.20 -1.94 -6.62
N PHE A 87 -10.06 -2.50 -5.76
CA PHE A 87 -10.69 -3.81 -5.95
C PHE A 87 -12.08 -3.75 -6.59
N LYS A 88 -12.62 -2.56 -6.83
CA LYS A 88 -13.96 -2.40 -7.41
C LYS A 88 -13.96 -2.64 -8.92
N ASP A 89 -15.14 -2.96 -9.44
CA ASP A 89 -15.40 -2.97 -10.87
C ASP A 89 -15.12 -1.61 -11.49
N GLN A 90 -14.38 -1.65 -12.59
CA GLN A 90 -14.09 -0.54 -13.47
C GLN A 90 -14.60 -0.91 -14.85
N ASP A 91 -15.39 -0.01 -15.43
CA ASP A 91 -15.80 -0.17 -16.81
C ASP A 91 -14.57 0.01 -17.72
N ILE A 92 -14.29 -0.98 -18.53
CA ILE A 92 -13.30 -0.85 -19.60
C ILE A 92 -13.94 0.02 -20.68
N GLN A 93 -13.66 1.32 -20.62
CA GLN A 93 -14.07 2.26 -21.67
C GLN A 93 -13.32 1.97 -22.97
N LYS A 94 -13.96 2.29 -24.10
CA LYS A 94 -13.43 2.14 -25.46
C LYS A 94 -11.99 2.65 -25.55
N HIS A 95 -11.04 1.75 -25.85
CA HIS A 95 -9.77 2.18 -26.44
C HIS A 95 -10.01 2.52 -27.91
N LYS A 96 -9.30 3.53 -28.43
CA LYS A 96 -9.63 4.22 -29.69
C LYS A 96 -9.72 3.35 -30.96
N GLU A 97 -9.22 2.13 -30.99
CA GLU A 97 -9.02 1.43 -32.28
C GLU A 97 -9.41 -0.06 -32.35
N ASN A 98 -9.64 -0.80 -31.26
CA ASN A 98 -10.03 -2.21 -31.36
C ASN A 98 -10.95 -2.66 -30.22
N PHE A 99 -12.04 -3.34 -30.56
CA PHE A 99 -12.93 -4.00 -29.62
C PHE A 99 -12.37 -5.38 -29.30
N SER A 100 -12.19 -5.72 -28.02
CA SER A 100 -12.22 -7.13 -27.63
C SER A 100 -13.68 -7.59 -27.77
N THR A 101 -13.94 -8.66 -28.52
CA THR A 101 -15.25 -9.32 -28.55
C THR A 101 -15.33 -10.34 -27.42
N CYS A 102 -16.54 -10.60 -26.91
CA CYS A 102 -16.74 -11.75 -26.04
C CYS A 102 -16.69 -13.02 -26.88
N SER A 103 -15.82 -13.97 -26.54
CA SER A 103 -15.69 -15.26 -27.24
C SER A 103 -16.98 -16.08 -27.27
N SER A 104 -17.92 -15.80 -26.36
CA SER A 104 -19.09 -16.63 -26.13
C SER A 104 -20.36 -16.06 -26.72
N CYS A 105 -20.54 -14.74 -26.68
CA CYS A 105 -21.70 -14.07 -27.30
C CYS A 105 -21.37 -13.23 -28.53
N ASN A 106 -20.09 -13.12 -28.91
CA ASN A 106 -19.57 -12.28 -30.00
C ASN A 106 -19.96 -10.80 -29.95
N ASN A 107 -20.58 -10.32 -28.86
CA ASN A 107 -20.89 -8.91 -28.69
C ASN A 107 -19.62 -8.10 -28.44
N GLU A 108 -19.58 -6.93 -29.07
CA GLU A 108 -18.64 -5.86 -28.76
C GLU A 108 -19.09 -5.11 -27.49
N LEU A 109 -18.11 -4.57 -26.74
CA LEU A 109 -18.17 -3.67 -25.56
C LEU A 109 -19.54 -3.23 -24.97
N PRO A 110 -19.67 -3.06 -23.63
CA PRO A 110 -18.58 -2.95 -22.65
C PRO A 110 -18.29 -4.21 -21.82
N PHE A 111 -17.05 -4.32 -21.34
CA PHE A 111 -16.67 -5.25 -20.27
C PHE A 111 -16.48 -4.48 -18.97
N SER A 112 -16.78 -5.11 -17.84
CA SER A 112 -16.29 -4.67 -16.53
C SER A 112 -15.03 -5.44 -16.18
N GLN A 113 -14.13 -4.81 -15.43
CA GLN A 113 -12.95 -5.45 -14.89
C GLN A 113 -12.75 -5.07 -13.43
N LYS A 114 -12.35 -6.04 -12.62
CA LYS A 114 -11.86 -5.78 -11.28
C LYS A 114 -10.64 -6.62 -10.94
N THR A 115 -9.98 -6.26 -9.85
CA THR A 115 -8.90 -7.09 -9.30
C THR A 115 -9.46 -8.08 -8.30
N VAL A 116 -9.13 -9.36 -8.49
CA VAL A 116 -9.42 -10.47 -7.58
C VAL A 116 -8.11 -11.11 -7.12
N MET A 117 -8.16 -11.88 -6.03
CA MET A 117 -6.97 -12.51 -5.46
C MET A 117 -7.05 -14.04 -5.56
N LEU A 118 -5.94 -14.68 -5.95
CA LEU A 118 -5.81 -16.14 -5.91
C LEU A 118 -5.62 -16.67 -4.49
N ASP A 119 -4.84 -15.96 -3.69
CA ASP A 119 -4.53 -16.35 -2.33
C ASP A 119 -4.67 -15.15 -1.39
N ARG A 120 -3.63 -14.86 -0.62
CA ARG A 120 -3.63 -13.90 0.48
C ARG A 120 -2.98 -12.61 0.07
N LEU A 121 -3.50 -11.52 0.60
CA LEU A 121 -2.79 -10.24 0.59
C LEU A 121 -1.45 -10.35 1.37
N PRO A 122 -0.42 -9.59 0.96
CA PRO A 122 0.95 -9.73 1.43
C PRO A 122 1.06 -9.37 2.91
N HIS A 123 2.08 -9.89 3.60
CA HIS A 123 2.33 -9.56 5.01
C HIS A 123 2.57 -8.05 5.18
N VAL A 124 3.29 -7.46 4.23
CA VAL A 124 3.56 -6.02 4.17
C VAL A 124 3.07 -5.50 2.83
N LEU A 125 2.23 -4.47 2.88
CA LEU A 125 1.72 -3.78 1.71
C LEU A 125 2.26 -2.34 1.72
N CYS A 126 2.93 -1.95 0.64
CA CYS A 126 3.25 -0.55 0.37
C CYS A 126 2.07 0.10 -0.35
N VAL A 127 1.74 1.33 0.00
CA VAL A 127 0.76 2.13 -0.74
C VAL A 127 1.47 3.37 -1.24
N GLY A 128 1.55 3.50 -2.55
CA GLY A 128 2.12 4.68 -3.19
C GLY A 128 1.07 5.73 -3.50
N MET A 129 1.45 6.96 -3.21
CA MET A 129 0.68 8.17 -3.45
C MET A 129 1.42 9.04 -4.47
N ASN A 130 0.67 9.83 -5.26
CA ASN A 130 1.28 10.78 -6.18
C ASN A 130 1.90 11.93 -5.38
N THR A 131 3.19 12.18 -5.60
CA THR A 131 3.89 13.35 -5.03
C THR A 131 4.45 14.17 -6.17
N GLY A 132 3.65 15.11 -6.67
CA GLY A 132 4.01 15.95 -7.80
C GLY A 132 2.96 17.02 -8.05
N GLU A 133 3.44 18.21 -8.43
CA GLU A 133 2.72 19.48 -8.49
C GLU A 133 1.38 19.40 -9.24
N LYS A 134 0.30 19.81 -8.55
CA LYS A 134 -1.10 19.90 -9.05
C LYS A 134 -1.92 18.61 -9.20
N ASP A 135 -1.50 17.50 -8.62
CA ASP A 135 -2.42 16.38 -8.35
C ASP A 135 -2.44 16.09 -6.85
N SER A 136 -3.38 16.78 -6.19
CA SER A 136 -3.74 16.61 -4.80
C SER A 136 -3.74 15.13 -4.38
N LEU A 137 -3.22 14.82 -3.19
CA LEU A 137 -3.76 13.66 -2.47
C LEU A 137 -5.30 13.77 -2.51
N PRO A 138 -6.04 12.65 -2.52
CA PRO A 138 -7.43 12.76 -2.09
C PRO A 138 -7.37 13.45 -0.74
N ASP A 139 -8.17 14.50 -0.52
CA ASP A 139 -8.25 15.15 0.79
C ASP A 139 -8.61 14.06 1.80
N LEU A 140 -7.60 13.49 2.46
CA LEU A 140 -7.75 12.36 3.36
C LEU A 140 -8.32 12.97 4.64
N LYS A 141 -9.64 13.23 4.62
CA LYS A 141 -10.40 13.97 5.62
C LYS A 141 -10.16 13.50 7.06
N ASP A 142 -9.68 12.28 7.22
CA ASP A 142 -9.35 11.70 8.52
C ASP A 142 -7.95 11.06 8.54
N PRO A 143 -6.93 11.79 9.04
CA PRO A 143 -5.59 11.26 9.32
C PRO A 143 -5.57 10.01 10.19
N ASN A 144 -6.58 9.81 11.04
CA ASN A 144 -6.64 8.62 11.89
C ASN A 144 -6.82 7.35 11.06
N THR A 145 -7.45 7.43 9.89
CA THR A 145 -7.55 6.29 8.98
C THR A 145 -6.22 5.92 8.33
N VAL A 146 -5.34 6.90 8.13
CA VAL A 146 -3.97 6.67 7.63
C VAL A 146 -3.09 6.12 8.74
N LEU A 147 -3.17 6.65 9.97
CA LEU A 147 -2.33 6.23 11.09
C LEU A 147 -2.80 4.93 11.76
N GLY A 148 -4.10 4.66 11.74
CA GLY A 148 -4.73 3.50 12.37
C GLY A 148 -4.63 2.22 11.54
N GLY A 149 -4.58 2.35 10.22
CA GLY A 149 -4.61 1.23 9.28
C GLY A 149 -5.99 1.06 8.63
N VAL A 150 -6.16 -0.05 7.93
CA VAL A 150 -7.27 -0.26 6.99
C VAL A 150 -7.74 -1.71 7.00
N GLU A 151 -9.03 -1.92 6.75
CA GLU A 151 -9.55 -3.22 6.34
C GLU A 151 -9.73 -3.21 4.82
N LEU A 152 -8.99 -4.09 4.14
CA LEU A 152 -9.11 -4.31 2.71
C LEU A 152 -10.13 -5.41 2.47
N LYS A 153 -11.08 -5.16 1.56
CA LYS A 153 -12.11 -6.08 1.12
C LYS A 153 -11.88 -6.39 -0.35
N PHE A 154 -11.88 -7.66 -0.69
CA PHE A 154 -11.57 -8.12 -2.04
C PHE A 154 -12.27 -9.44 -2.34
N GLU A 155 -12.52 -9.69 -3.62
CA GLU A 155 -13.03 -10.97 -4.09
C GLU A 155 -11.86 -11.95 -4.29
N HIS A 156 -12.02 -13.17 -3.80
CA HIS A 156 -11.19 -14.32 -4.14
C HIS A 156 -11.60 -14.88 -5.50
N ILE A 157 -10.69 -15.50 -6.27
CA ILE A 157 -10.99 -16.02 -7.61
C ILE A 157 -12.18 -17.00 -7.67
N SER A 158 -12.52 -17.65 -6.55
CA SER A 158 -13.71 -18.50 -6.42
C SER A 158 -15.04 -17.73 -6.30
N GLY A 159 -15.03 -16.39 -6.27
CA GLY A 159 -16.18 -15.52 -6.03
C GLY A 159 -16.48 -15.25 -4.56
N GLU A 160 -15.67 -15.73 -3.61
CA GLU A 160 -15.84 -15.47 -2.18
C GLU A 160 -15.34 -14.06 -1.81
N GLU A 161 -16.15 -13.27 -1.12
CA GLU A 161 -15.72 -12.00 -0.54
C GLU A 161 -14.87 -12.23 0.72
N ARG A 162 -13.66 -11.67 0.75
CA ARG A 162 -12.74 -11.77 1.88
C ARG A 162 -12.35 -10.40 2.40
N SER A 163 -11.94 -10.34 3.66
CA SER A 163 -11.35 -9.14 4.23
C SER A 163 -10.09 -9.41 5.04
N VAL A 164 -9.18 -8.44 5.03
CA VAL A 164 -7.93 -8.48 5.79
C VAL A 164 -7.69 -7.13 6.43
N LYS A 165 -7.36 -7.15 7.72
CA LYS A 165 -6.98 -5.95 8.46
C LYS A 165 -5.48 -5.71 8.37
N TYR A 166 -5.12 -4.45 8.19
CA TYR A 166 -3.76 -3.95 8.22
C TYR A 166 -3.65 -2.84 9.25
N LYS A 167 -2.49 -2.74 9.88
CA LYS A 167 -2.08 -1.59 10.69
C LYS A 167 -1.01 -0.80 9.96
N THR A 168 -1.05 0.51 10.07
CA THR A 168 0.03 1.34 9.54
C THR A 168 1.25 1.26 10.43
N VAL A 169 2.39 0.96 9.82
CA VAL A 169 3.66 0.78 10.52
C VAL A 169 4.70 1.81 10.11
N ALA A 170 4.59 2.40 8.91
CA ALA A 170 5.42 3.52 8.53
C ALA A 170 4.73 4.47 7.54
N LEU A 171 5.22 5.69 7.50
CA LEU A 171 4.89 6.73 6.54
C LEU A 171 6.19 7.32 5.99
N VAL A 172 6.16 7.71 4.72
CA VAL A 172 7.20 8.53 4.10
C VAL A 172 6.53 9.80 3.60
N TYR A 173 7.07 10.96 3.97
CA TYR A 173 6.49 12.24 3.59
C TYR A 173 7.55 13.27 3.24
N SER A 174 7.15 14.24 2.41
CA SER A 174 8.01 15.36 2.02
C SER A 174 8.23 16.31 3.21
N GLY A 175 9.50 16.50 3.55
CA GLY A 175 9.99 17.56 4.41
C GLY A 175 10.35 18.84 3.65
N GLY A 176 10.35 18.80 2.31
CA GLY A 176 10.72 19.90 1.41
C GLY A 176 10.97 19.41 -0.04
N PRO A 177 11.33 20.30 -0.97
CA PRO A 177 11.42 20.02 -2.42
C PRO A 177 12.31 18.83 -2.83
N SER A 178 13.27 18.45 -1.99
CA SER A 178 14.11 17.27 -2.20
C SER A 178 14.45 16.58 -0.89
N HIS A 179 13.54 16.72 0.08
CA HIS A 179 13.73 16.23 1.43
C HIS A 179 12.62 15.28 1.84
N TRP A 180 13.00 14.12 2.36
CA TRP A 180 12.08 13.06 2.73
C TRP A 180 12.32 12.64 4.17
N VAL A 181 11.23 12.47 4.89
CA VAL A 181 11.23 12.05 6.28
C VAL A 181 10.39 10.79 6.39
N SER A 182 10.87 9.85 7.21
CA SER A 182 10.12 8.65 7.53
C SER A 182 9.57 8.76 8.95
N ALA A 183 8.32 8.35 9.16
CA ALA A 183 7.79 8.12 10.49
C ALA A 183 7.48 6.64 10.63
N VAL A 184 7.98 6.00 11.68
CA VAL A 184 7.82 4.56 11.91
C VAL A 184 7.18 4.33 13.27
N ARG A 185 6.16 3.47 13.31
CA ARG A 185 5.51 3.06 14.54
C ARG A 185 6.26 1.88 15.14
N VAL A 186 6.86 2.08 16.30
CA VAL A 186 7.73 1.08 16.95
C VAL A 186 7.48 1.01 18.45
N LYS A 187 7.82 -0.14 19.03
CA LYS A 187 7.95 -0.29 20.49
C LYS A 187 9.37 0.09 20.90
N TYR A 188 9.51 1.00 21.85
CA TYR A 188 10.80 1.48 22.34
C TYR A 188 10.74 1.81 23.84
N GLN A 189 11.90 1.87 24.48
CA GLN A 189 12.03 2.39 25.84
C GLN A 189 12.32 3.89 25.77
N LYS A 190 11.54 4.72 26.49
CA LYS A 190 11.72 6.18 26.47
C LYS A 190 13.09 6.62 26.98
N THR A 191 13.64 5.88 27.93
CA THR A 191 14.97 6.09 28.50
C THR A 191 15.67 4.74 28.63
N ALA A 192 17.00 4.75 28.66
CA ALA A 192 17.80 3.54 28.88
C ALA A 192 17.45 2.81 30.20
N THR A 193 16.89 3.54 31.16
CA THR A 193 16.50 3.04 32.48
C THR A 193 15.02 2.61 32.56
N SER A 194 14.24 2.82 31.50
CA SER A 194 12.82 2.48 31.51
C SER A 194 12.61 0.97 31.48
N LYS A 195 11.92 0.44 32.50
CA LYS A 195 11.53 -0.98 32.54
C LYS A 195 10.34 -1.31 31.62
N THR A 196 9.60 -0.28 31.20
CA THR A 196 8.41 -0.44 30.36
C THR A 196 8.68 0.07 28.95
N ALA A 197 8.40 -0.76 27.96
CA ALA A 197 8.40 -0.35 26.56
C ALA A 197 7.06 0.34 26.23
N VAL A 198 7.13 1.46 25.51
CA VAL A 198 5.98 2.17 24.97
C VAL A 198 5.91 1.93 23.47
N GLU A 199 4.71 1.98 22.88
CA GLU A 199 4.54 2.02 21.43
C GLU A 199 4.22 3.45 21.01
N GLY A 200 4.94 3.95 20.01
CA GLY A 200 4.77 5.31 19.52
C GLY A 200 5.37 5.49 18.12
N TRP A 201 5.25 6.70 17.58
CA TRP A 201 5.83 7.06 16.30
C TRP A 201 7.18 7.73 16.50
N LEU A 202 8.20 7.26 15.78
CA LEU A 202 9.50 7.91 15.68
C LEU A 202 9.66 8.48 14.28
N GLY A 203 9.87 9.79 14.16
CA GLY A 203 10.20 10.47 12.92
C GLY A 203 11.71 10.52 12.74
N CYS A 204 12.22 9.95 11.65
CA CYS A 204 13.62 9.87 11.29
C CYS A 204 13.88 10.67 10.00
N ASP A 205 14.76 11.66 10.13
CA ASP A 205 15.06 12.67 9.12
C ASP A 205 16.54 12.51 8.71
N GLY A 206 16.79 11.56 7.80
CA GLY A 206 18.12 11.25 7.26
C GLY A 206 19.05 10.46 8.20
N GLN A 207 19.60 11.10 9.23
CA GLN A 207 20.64 10.50 10.08
C GLN A 207 20.06 9.69 11.25
N LYS A 208 20.74 8.62 11.67
CA LYS A 208 20.27 7.70 12.73
C LYS A 208 20.00 8.41 14.07
N ASP A 209 20.76 9.46 14.37
CA ASP A 209 20.65 10.25 15.60
C ASP A 209 19.56 11.33 15.53
N SER A 210 18.87 11.47 14.38
CA SER A 210 17.78 12.44 14.19
C SER A 210 16.39 11.86 14.46
N CYS A 211 16.29 10.58 14.83
CA CYS A 211 15.02 9.95 15.15
C CYS A 211 14.45 10.50 16.47
N ARG A 212 13.25 11.10 16.42
CA ARG A 212 12.57 11.68 17.58
C ARG A 212 11.12 11.25 17.66
N GLU A 213 10.57 11.27 18.87
CA GLU A 213 9.14 11.01 19.07
C GLU A 213 8.31 12.06 18.31
N VAL A 214 7.38 11.57 17.50
CA VAL A 214 6.40 12.37 16.77
C VAL A 214 5.01 11.85 17.10
N ASN A 215 3.98 12.68 16.90
CA ASN A 215 2.60 12.29 17.17
C ASN A 215 1.66 12.91 16.12
N GLY A 216 0.35 12.80 16.35
CA GLY A 216 -0.67 13.36 15.46
C GLY A 216 -0.49 14.86 15.17
N ARG A 217 0.06 15.65 16.11
CA ARG A 217 0.31 17.09 15.85
C ARG A 217 1.35 17.30 14.74
N THR A 218 2.30 16.39 14.60
CA THR A 218 3.32 16.44 13.55
C THR A 218 2.85 15.76 12.26
N LEU A 219 2.17 14.63 12.37
CA LEU A 219 1.82 13.79 11.23
C LEU A 219 0.52 14.21 10.53
N ASN A 220 -0.50 14.67 11.28
CA ASN A 220 -1.79 15.05 10.71
C ASN A 220 -1.65 16.19 9.68
N PRO A 221 -0.87 17.27 9.93
CA PRO A 221 -0.65 18.30 8.92
C PRO A 221 -0.04 17.73 7.63
N LYS A 222 0.89 16.76 7.73
CA LYS A 222 1.52 16.15 6.55
C LYS A 222 0.56 15.28 5.74
N ILE A 223 -0.33 14.57 6.43
CA ILE A 223 -1.38 13.78 5.80
C ILE A 223 -2.39 14.71 5.10
N ASN A 224 -2.86 15.73 5.80
CA ASN A 224 -3.84 16.69 5.28
C ASN A 224 -3.26 17.54 4.13
N SER A 225 -1.96 17.85 4.15
CA SER A 225 -1.34 18.75 3.17
C SER A 225 -0.90 18.08 1.88
N GLY A 226 -1.21 16.80 1.67
CA GLY A 226 -0.75 16.16 0.45
C GLY A 226 0.66 15.54 0.51
N ALA A 227 1.36 15.64 1.65
CA ALA A 227 2.81 15.44 1.66
C ALA A 227 3.27 13.98 1.79
N VAL A 228 2.36 13.06 2.11
CA VAL A 228 2.68 11.63 2.26
C VAL A 228 2.85 10.99 0.88
N ALA A 229 4.01 10.37 0.66
CA ALA A 229 4.33 9.64 -0.57
C ALA A 229 4.06 8.15 -0.48
N ARG A 230 4.33 7.57 0.69
CA ARG A 230 4.21 6.13 0.92
C ARG A 230 3.61 5.85 2.29
N VAL A 231 2.76 4.83 2.33
CA VAL A 231 2.22 4.26 3.57
C VAL A 231 2.59 2.78 3.59
N LEU A 232 3.24 2.33 4.66
CA LEU A 232 3.53 0.91 4.86
C LEU A 232 2.52 0.33 5.84
N LEU A 233 1.89 -0.73 5.38
CA LEU A 233 0.84 -1.45 6.08
C LEU A 233 1.36 -2.84 6.43
N ASN A 234 1.15 -3.28 7.68
CA ASN A 234 1.45 -4.63 8.12
C ASN A 234 0.16 -5.37 8.46
N ARG A 235 0.02 -6.58 7.94
CA ARG A 235 -1.18 -7.40 8.12
C ARG A 235 -1.37 -7.75 9.59
N VAL A 236 -2.60 -7.63 10.07
CA VAL A 236 -3.00 -8.03 11.42
C VAL A 236 -3.48 -9.47 11.37
N TYR A 237 -2.71 -10.36 12.00
CA TYR A 237 -3.13 -11.74 12.23
C TYR A 237 -4.01 -11.77 13.48
N LYS A 238 -5.19 -12.39 13.40
CA LYS A 238 -5.89 -12.79 14.62
C LYS A 238 -5.05 -13.88 15.28
N GLU A 239 -4.68 -13.67 16.53
CA GLU A 239 -4.23 -14.77 17.39
C GLU A 239 -5.43 -15.71 17.55
N CYS A 240 -5.29 -16.96 17.11
CA CYS A 240 -6.23 -18.00 17.54
C CYS A 240 -5.99 -18.28 19.03
N GLU A 241 -7.04 -18.66 19.77
CA GLU A 241 -7.01 -18.92 21.22
C GLU A 241 -5.91 -19.91 21.67
N ASN A 242 -5.32 -20.67 20.74
CA ASN A 242 -4.23 -21.62 21.00
C ASN A 242 -2.81 -21.09 20.66
N GLY A 243 -2.62 -19.78 20.50
CA GLY A 243 -1.29 -19.19 20.24
C GLY A 243 -0.67 -19.53 18.88
N MET A 244 -1.42 -20.17 17.99
CA MET A 244 -1.01 -20.39 16.61
C MET A 244 -1.40 -19.18 15.75
N TYR A 245 -0.41 -18.58 15.09
CA TYR A 245 -0.66 -17.67 13.98
C TYR A 245 -1.30 -18.48 12.85
N LEU A 246 -2.48 -18.08 12.37
CA LEU A 246 -3.01 -18.58 11.11
C LEU A 246 -2.02 -18.18 10.01
N LYS A 247 -1.19 -19.14 9.58
CA LYS A 247 -0.41 -19.08 8.35
C LYS A 247 -1.33 -18.78 7.21
#